data_AF-J7I524-F1
#
_entry.id   AF-J7I524-F1
#
_cell.length_a   1.000
_cell.length_b   1.000
_cell.length_c   1.000
_cell.angle_alpha   90.00
_cell.angle_beta   90.00
_cell.angle_gamma   90.00
#
_symmetry.space_group_name_H-M   'P 1'
#
loop_
_entity.id
_entity.type
_entity.pdbx_description
1 polymer ?
#
loop_
_entity_poly.entity_id
_entity_poly.type
_entity_poly.pdbx_seq_one_letter_code
_entity_poly.pdbx_strand_id
1 'polypeptide(L)'
;AYLKIYFPLEFFSVLLNYDTKNSYLQNIKNKGIKLLGPDINHAERGFISDKGVIYVGLGKIKGLNRKVIDEIVKERNSHGLFSGLTDFLQRMAGSDIGESDIVQLTYAGSLDHFGYNRQELKTNAASLITAMEFGGSLLSETKISAIGEMSLLDRLAHEKEVLGFTIS
;
A
#
# COMPACT_ATOMS: atom_id res chain seq x y z
N ALA A 1 0.58 -8.05 -32.15
CA ALA A 1 1.19 -7.92 -30.81
C ALA A 1 2.22 -6.78 -30.81
N TYR A 2 1.75 -5.53 -30.84
CA TYR A 2 2.62 -4.35 -30.89
C TYR A 2 2.91 -3.82 -29.48
N LEU A 3 1.87 -3.56 -28.69
CA LEU A 3 1.99 -3.03 -27.32
C LEU A 3 2.82 -3.93 -26.39
N LYS A 4 2.67 -5.26 -26.47
CA LYS A 4 3.45 -6.20 -25.63
C LYS A 4 4.96 -6.16 -25.90
N ILE A 5 5.39 -5.68 -27.07
CA ILE A 5 6.80 -5.60 -27.46
C ILE A 5 7.36 -4.22 -27.14
N TYR A 6 6.64 -3.15 -27.50
CA TYR A 6 7.14 -1.77 -27.39
C TYR A 6 6.74 -1.07 -26.08
N PHE A 7 5.64 -1.49 -25.44
CA PHE A 7 5.08 -0.92 -24.22
C PHE A 7 4.69 -2.04 -23.22
N PRO A 8 5.64 -2.89 -22.80
CA PRO A 8 5.32 -4.07 -22.00
C PRO A 8 4.77 -3.70 -20.63
N LEU A 9 5.25 -2.61 -20.01
CA LEU A 9 4.83 -2.16 -18.68
C LEU A 9 3.35 -1.77 -18.65
N GLU A 10 2.95 -0.91 -19.58
CA GLU A 10 1.58 -0.41 -19.77
C GLU A 10 0.65 -1.56 -20.19
N PHE A 11 1.13 -2.45 -21.05
CA PHE A 11 0.38 -3.63 -21.44
C PHE A 11 0.06 -4.52 -20.23
N PHE A 12 1.04 -4.80 -19.38
CA PHE A 12 0.84 -5.64 -18.21
C PHE A 12 0.04 -4.96 -17.11
N SER A 13 0.19 -3.66 -16.87
CA SER A 13 -0.62 -2.94 -15.88
C SER A 13 -2.12 -2.96 -16.25
N VAL A 14 -2.45 -2.67 -17.51
CA VAL A 14 -3.83 -2.77 -18.02
C VAL A 14 -4.35 -4.21 -17.94
N LEU A 15 -3.53 -5.19 -18.33
CA LEU A 15 -3.93 -6.60 -18.29
C LEU A 15 -4.21 -7.08 -16.86
N LEU A 16 -3.38 -6.72 -15.89
CA LEU A 16 -3.55 -7.08 -14.48
C LEU A 16 -4.77 -6.41 -13.83
N ASN A 17 -5.11 -5.21 -14.27
CA ASN A 17 -6.34 -4.53 -13.87
C ASN A 17 -7.59 -5.24 -14.37
N TYR A 18 -7.56 -5.74 -15.60
CA TYR A 18 -8.65 -6.53 -16.17
C TYR A 18 -8.77 -7.91 -15.50
N ASP A 19 -7.66 -8.64 -15.39
CA ASP A 19 -7.62 -9.99 -14.84
C ASP A 19 -6.27 -10.32 -14.20
N THR A 20 -6.27 -10.52 -12.89
CA THR A 20 -5.05 -10.80 -12.12
C THR A 20 -4.80 -12.31 -12.07
N LYS A 21 -4.10 -12.84 -13.07
CA LYS A 21 -3.69 -14.25 -13.14
C LYS A 21 -2.23 -14.45 -12.75
N ASN A 22 -1.97 -15.55 -12.03
CA ASN A 22 -0.61 -15.98 -11.69
C ASN A 22 0.29 -16.17 -12.92
N SER A 23 -0.28 -16.60 -14.05
CA SER A 23 0.47 -16.70 -15.31
C SER A 23 0.98 -15.34 -15.81
N TYR A 24 0.23 -14.26 -15.62
CA TYR A 24 0.69 -12.91 -15.99
C TYR A 24 1.79 -12.41 -15.05
N LEU A 25 1.65 -12.65 -13.74
CA LEU A 25 2.70 -12.34 -12.76
C LEU A 25 4.01 -13.08 -13.08
N GLN A 26 3.93 -14.36 -13.46
CA GLN A 26 5.11 -15.13 -13.92
C GLN A 26 5.71 -14.56 -15.21
N ASN A 27 4.89 -14.13 -16.17
CA ASN A 27 5.38 -13.50 -17.40
C ASN A 27 6.13 -12.18 -17.13
N ILE A 28 5.63 -11.36 -16.20
CA ILE A 28 6.27 -10.11 -15.77
C ILE A 28 7.64 -10.41 -15.16
N LYS A 29 7.71 -11.39 -14.24
CA LYS A 29 8.97 -11.86 -13.64
C LYS A 29 9.96 -12.38 -14.69
N ASN A 30 9.49 -13.23 -15.63
CA ASN A 30 10.33 -13.77 -16.70
C ASN A 30 10.86 -12.71 -17.68
N LYS A 31 10.15 -11.59 -17.81
CA LYS A 31 10.57 -10.44 -18.62
C LYS A 31 11.49 -9.47 -17.87
N GLY A 32 11.82 -9.76 -16.61
CA GLY A 32 12.65 -8.89 -15.77
C GLY A 32 11.94 -7.59 -15.37
N ILE A 33 10.62 -7.51 -15.51
CA ILE A 33 9.84 -6.34 -15.09
C ILE A 33 9.68 -6.41 -13.57
N LYS A 34 10.04 -5.32 -12.87
CA LYS A 34 9.93 -5.25 -11.42
C LYS A 34 8.48 -4.96 -11.03
N LEU A 35 7.89 -5.87 -10.26
CA LEU A 35 6.60 -5.67 -9.60
C LEU A 35 6.86 -5.25 -8.16
N LEU A 36 6.38 -4.09 -7.77
CA LEU A 36 6.47 -3.56 -6.41
C LEU A 36 5.13 -3.70 -5.70
N GLY A 37 5.19 -3.78 -4.37
CA GLY A 37 4.01 -3.75 -3.52
C GLY A 37 3.19 -2.48 -3.71
N PRO A 38 1.96 -2.46 -3.20
CA PRO A 38 1.21 -1.21 -3.12
C PRO A 38 1.97 -0.24 -2.22
N ASP A 39 2.02 1.03 -2.62
CA ASP A 39 2.66 2.14 -1.90
C ASP A 39 1.68 3.31 -1.95
N ILE A 40 1.29 3.89 -0.82
CA ILE A 40 0.33 5.00 -0.79
C ILE A 40 0.79 6.22 -1.59
N ASN A 41 2.10 6.39 -1.82
CA ASN A 41 2.66 7.50 -2.58
C ASN A 41 2.68 7.27 -4.10
N HIS A 42 2.69 6.02 -4.56
CA HIS A 42 2.90 5.69 -5.98
C HIS A 42 1.79 4.82 -6.59
N ALA A 43 1.10 4.02 -5.78
CA ALA A 43 0.05 3.13 -6.24
C ALA A 43 -1.26 3.88 -6.49
N GLU A 44 -2.00 3.45 -7.51
CA GLU A 44 -3.35 3.92 -7.78
C GLU A 44 -4.38 2.92 -7.24
N ARG A 45 -5.67 3.16 -7.51
CA ARG A 45 -6.72 2.17 -7.23
C ARG A 45 -6.43 0.83 -7.92
N GLY A 46 -5.89 0.87 -9.13
CA GLY A 46 -5.46 -0.29 -9.92
C GLY A 46 -3.94 -0.39 -10.03
N PHE A 47 -3.47 -1.46 -10.67
CA PHE A 47 -2.08 -1.59 -11.09
C PHE A 47 -1.70 -0.42 -11.99
N ILE A 48 -0.55 0.19 -11.70
CA ILE A 48 -0.02 1.32 -12.47
C ILE A 48 1.45 1.06 -12.79
N SER A 49 1.85 1.42 -14.00
CA SER A 49 3.26 1.43 -14.39
C SER A 49 3.83 2.84 -14.19
N ASP A 50 4.91 2.96 -13.44
CA ASP A 50 5.65 4.20 -13.27
C ASP A 50 7.15 3.92 -13.23
N LYS A 51 7.98 4.81 -13.80
CA LYS A 51 9.46 4.76 -13.77
C LYS A 51 10.08 3.36 -14.00
N GLY A 52 9.52 2.58 -14.91
CA GLY A 52 10.05 1.25 -15.26
C GLY A 52 9.63 0.11 -14.34
N VAL A 53 8.73 0.35 -13.39
CA VAL A 53 8.18 -0.65 -12.46
C VAL A 53 6.66 -0.69 -12.56
N ILE A 54 6.05 -1.77 -12.07
CA ILE A 54 4.59 -1.87 -11.89
C ILE A 54 4.31 -1.87 -10.40
N TYR A 55 3.50 -0.93 -9.93
CA TYR A 55 2.96 -0.92 -8.57
C TYR A 55 1.66 -1.70 -8.53
N VAL A 56 1.51 -2.55 -7.50
CA VAL A 56 0.23 -3.16 -7.18
C VAL A 56 -0.75 -2.06 -6.74
N GLY A 57 -1.96 -2.07 -7.27
CA GLY A 57 -2.96 -1.09 -6.87
C GLY A 57 -3.47 -1.29 -5.45
N LEU A 58 -3.82 -0.20 -4.75
CA LEU A 58 -4.42 -0.23 -3.42
C LEU A 58 -5.74 -1.02 -3.42
N GLY A 59 -6.48 -1.03 -4.52
CA GLY A 59 -7.70 -1.83 -4.68
C GLY A 59 -7.49 -3.35 -4.72
N LYS A 60 -6.25 -3.84 -4.70
CA LYS A 60 -5.92 -5.27 -4.59
C LYS A 60 -5.71 -5.72 -3.15
N ILE A 61 -5.69 -4.79 -2.20
CA ILE A 61 -5.59 -5.07 -0.77
C ILE A 61 -6.95 -5.60 -0.29
N LYS A 62 -6.99 -6.87 0.09
CA LYS A 62 -8.21 -7.51 0.57
C LYS A 62 -8.65 -6.91 1.90
N GLY A 63 -9.93 -6.53 1.97
CA GLY A 63 -10.54 -5.97 3.18
C GLY A 63 -10.46 -4.45 3.28
N LEU A 64 -9.70 -3.79 2.40
CA LEU A 64 -9.51 -2.34 2.45
C LEU A 64 -10.76 -1.63 1.93
N ASN A 65 -11.22 -0.63 2.68
CA ASN A 65 -12.40 0.13 2.30
C ASN A 65 -12.16 0.92 1.00
N ARG A 66 -13.05 0.74 0.01
CA ARG A 66 -12.96 1.43 -1.29
C ARG A 66 -12.98 2.95 -1.15
N LYS A 67 -13.76 3.48 -0.21
CA LYS A 67 -13.82 4.93 0.05
C LYS A 67 -12.48 5.46 0.54
N VAL A 68 -11.84 4.74 1.46
CA VAL A 68 -10.51 5.09 1.98
C VAL A 68 -9.49 5.12 0.85
N ILE A 69 -9.53 4.17 -0.08
CA ILE A 69 -8.64 4.18 -1.26
C ILE A 69 -8.85 5.44 -2.10
N ASP A 70 -10.11 5.77 -2.42
CA ASP A 70 -10.44 6.93 -3.23
C ASP A 70 -10.03 8.24 -2.52
N GLU A 71 -10.18 8.31 -1.20
CA GLU A 71 -9.76 9.44 -0.36
C GLU A 71 -8.23 9.59 -0.33
N ILE A 72 -7.47 8.51 -0.12
CA ILE A 72 -6.00 8.52 -0.15
C ILE A 72 -5.49 9.06 -1.49
N VAL A 73 -6.03 8.53 -2.60
CA VAL A 73 -5.62 8.94 -3.95
C VAL A 73 -5.98 10.40 -4.22
N LYS A 74 -7.21 10.81 -3.86
CA LYS A 74 -7.67 12.20 -4.03
C LYS A 74 -6.83 13.18 -3.22
N GLU A 75 -6.54 12.84 -1.98
CA GLU A 75 -5.77 13.65 -1.05
C GLU A 75 -4.33 13.81 -1.53
N ARG A 76 -3.70 12.70 -1.98
CA ARG A 76 -2.38 12.72 -2.62
C ARG A 76 -2.35 13.58 -3.87
N ASN A 77 -3.34 13.45 -4.75
CA ASN A 77 -3.37 14.19 -6.01
C ASN A 77 -3.58 15.70 -5.81
N SER A 78 -4.25 16.09 -4.72
CA SER A 78 -4.55 17.49 -4.41
C SER A 78 -3.41 18.18 -3.67
N HIS A 79 -2.71 17.48 -2.77
CA HIS A 79 -1.71 18.09 -1.87
C HIS A 79 -0.30 17.50 -2.00
N GLY A 80 -0.09 16.56 -2.94
CA GLY A 80 1.19 15.91 -3.18
C GLY A 80 1.42 14.66 -2.31
N LEU A 81 2.63 14.11 -2.40
CA LEU A 81 3.04 12.89 -1.69
C LEU A 81 2.97 13.07 -0.17
N PHE A 82 2.70 12.00 0.55
CA PHE A 82 2.79 11.95 1.99
C PHE A 82 4.27 11.92 2.41
N SER A 83 4.66 12.90 3.21
CA SER A 83 6.05 13.07 3.68
C SER A 83 6.43 12.09 4.78
N GLY A 84 5.45 11.58 5.52
CA GLY A 84 5.63 10.66 6.63
C GLY A 84 4.30 10.13 7.17
N LEU A 85 4.37 9.23 8.15
CA LEU A 85 3.18 8.66 8.78
C LEU A 85 2.31 9.73 9.47
N THR A 86 2.92 10.69 10.17
CA THR A 86 2.19 11.77 10.84
C THR A 86 1.45 12.66 9.86
N ASP A 87 2.09 13.03 8.75
CA ASP A 87 1.48 13.78 7.65
C ASP A 87 0.32 13.01 7.01
N PHE A 88 0.51 11.71 6.76
CA PHE A 88 -0.57 10.83 6.31
C PHE A 88 -1.77 10.83 7.27
N LEU A 89 -1.54 10.58 8.57
CA LEU A 89 -2.62 10.54 9.56
C LEU A 89 -3.32 11.90 9.68
N GLN A 90 -2.56 13.00 9.65
CA GLN A 90 -3.12 14.35 9.78
C GLN A 90 -3.97 14.75 8.55
N ARG A 91 -3.51 14.42 7.34
CA ARG A 91 -4.24 14.71 6.10
C ARG A 91 -5.46 13.83 5.91
N MET A 92 -5.39 12.60 6.41
CA MET A 92 -6.52 11.67 6.43
C MET A 92 -7.45 11.90 7.64
N ALA A 93 -7.19 12.90 8.50
CA ALA A 93 -8.06 13.18 9.63
C ALA A 93 -9.48 13.57 9.16
N GLY A 94 -10.48 12.84 9.64
CA GLY A 94 -11.87 13.00 9.21
C GLY A 94 -12.30 12.13 8.02
N SER A 95 -11.41 11.28 7.51
CA SER A 95 -11.75 10.18 6.60
C SER A 95 -12.39 9.00 7.33
N ASP A 96 -13.04 8.10 6.59
CA ASP A 96 -13.62 6.86 7.11
C ASP A 96 -12.54 5.77 7.39
N ILE A 97 -11.27 6.14 7.59
CA ILE A 97 -10.18 5.19 7.81
C ILE A 97 -10.24 4.60 9.22
N GLY A 98 -10.35 3.27 9.29
CA GLY A 98 -10.40 2.54 10.56
C GLY A 98 -9.10 1.81 10.89
N GLU A 99 -9.06 1.22 12.10
CA GLU A 99 -7.94 0.40 12.56
C GLU A 99 -7.66 -0.76 11.60
N SER A 100 -8.72 -1.43 11.12
CA SER A 100 -8.63 -2.53 10.16
C SER A 100 -7.94 -2.09 8.86
N ASP A 101 -8.21 -0.87 8.38
CA ASP A 101 -7.60 -0.36 7.14
C ASP A 101 -6.11 -0.11 7.34
N ILE A 102 -5.70 0.46 8.47
CA ILE A 102 -4.28 0.66 8.82
C ILE A 102 -3.54 -0.67 8.89
N VAL A 103 -4.13 -1.70 9.52
CA VAL A 103 -3.55 -3.04 9.61
C VAL A 103 -3.37 -3.67 8.22
N GLN A 104 -4.37 -3.55 7.35
CA GLN A 104 -4.30 -4.12 6.01
C GLN A 104 -3.30 -3.39 5.11
N LEU A 105 -3.25 -2.05 5.17
CA LEU A 105 -2.23 -1.23 4.50
C LEU A 105 -0.82 -1.62 4.97
N THR A 106 -0.67 -1.86 6.28
CA THR A 106 0.59 -2.31 6.88
C THR A 106 0.99 -3.69 6.36
N TYR A 107 0.09 -4.68 6.38
CA TYR A 107 0.37 -6.03 5.91
C TYR A 107 0.66 -6.08 4.40
N ALA A 108 -0.01 -5.24 3.61
CA ALA A 108 0.27 -5.09 2.19
C ALA A 108 1.61 -4.40 1.89
N GLY A 109 2.24 -3.77 2.88
CA GLY A 109 3.49 -3.01 2.72
C GLY A 109 3.31 -1.59 2.21
N SER A 110 2.09 -1.06 2.20
CA SER A 110 1.78 0.28 1.67
C SER A 110 2.35 1.43 2.47
N LEU A 111 2.77 1.17 3.70
CA LEU A 111 3.32 2.16 4.62
C LEU A 111 4.83 1.95 4.87
N ASP A 112 5.46 0.96 4.23
CA ASP A 112 6.87 0.59 4.47
C ASP A 112 7.85 1.75 4.18
N HIS A 113 7.49 2.67 3.29
CA HIS A 113 8.32 3.83 2.94
C HIS A 113 8.52 4.80 4.11
N PHE A 114 7.66 4.77 5.14
CA PHE A 114 7.76 5.67 6.30
C PHE A 114 8.82 5.25 7.32
N GLY A 115 9.51 4.13 7.11
CA GLY A 115 10.63 3.70 7.95
C GLY A 115 10.22 3.04 9.27
N TYR A 116 8.93 2.82 9.49
CA TYR A 116 8.42 2.00 10.59
C TYR A 116 8.34 0.54 10.15
N ASN A 117 8.59 -0.38 11.09
CA ASN A 117 8.39 -1.77 10.78
C ASN A 117 6.90 -2.13 10.82
N ARG A 118 6.51 -3.19 10.10
CA ARG A 118 5.10 -3.59 10.01
C ARG A 118 4.51 -4.02 11.36
N GLN A 119 5.34 -4.54 12.27
CA GLN A 119 4.87 -4.98 13.59
C GLN A 119 4.52 -3.78 14.48
N GLU A 120 5.32 -2.71 14.40
CA GLU A 120 5.11 -1.42 15.06
C GLU A 120 3.79 -0.80 14.59
N LEU A 121 3.61 -0.65 13.28
CA LEU A 121 2.40 -0.06 12.72
C LEU A 121 1.15 -0.87 13.06
N LYS A 122 1.23 -2.20 12.96
CA LYS A 122 0.12 -3.10 13.30
C LYS A 122 -0.26 -3.02 14.78
N THR A 123 0.73 -2.96 15.67
CA THR A 123 0.47 -2.96 17.12
C THR A 123 -0.07 -1.62 17.59
N ASN A 124 0.38 -0.52 16.98
CA ASN A 124 -0.03 0.82 17.33
C ASN A 124 -1.23 1.31 16.49
N ALA A 125 -1.83 0.46 15.62
CA ALA A 125 -2.89 0.88 14.70
C ALA A 125 -4.08 1.55 15.41
N ALA A 126 -4.56 0.96 16.51
CA ALA A 126 -5.64 1.55 17.32
C ALA A 126 -5.24 2.94 17.85
N SER A 127 -4.03 3.05 18.42
CA SER A 127 -3.50 4.32 18.93
C SER A 127 -3.34 5.39 17.85
N LEU A 128 -2.94 5.00 16.63
CA LEU A 128 -2.82 5.92 15.49
C LEU A 128 -4.18 6.49 15.06
N ILE A 129 -5.23 5.64 15.05
CA ILE A 129 -6.59 6.10 14.75
C ILE A 129 -7.11 7.02 15.86
N THR A 130 -6.93 6.66 17.13
CA THR A 130 -7.29 7.53 18.25
C THR A 130 -6.56 8.88 18.14
N ALA A 131 -5.25 8.87 17.88
CA ALA A 131 -4.49 10.11 17.74
C ALA A 131 -4.95 10.96 16.54
N MET A 132 -5.42 10.32 15.46
CA MET A 132 -6.03 11.00 14.32
C MET A 132 -7.37 11.67 14.68
N GLU A 133 -8.25 10.97 15.42
CA GLU A 133 -9.57 11.47 15.83
C GLU A 133 -9.48 12.62 16.83
N PHE A 134 -8.58 12.54 17.81
CA PHE A 134 -8.44 13.54 18.88
C PHE A 134 -7.57 14.75 18.50
N GLY A 135 -7.10 14.82 17.24
CA GLY A 135 -6.46 16.00 16.65
C GLY A 135 -4.93 16.03 16.73
N GLY A 136 -4.30 16.78 15.83
CA GLY A 136 -2.86 16.72 15.53
C GLY A 136 -1.89 17.01 16.68
N SER A 137 -2.36 17.60 17.79
CA SER A 137 -1.52 17.76 18.99
C SER A 137 -1.12 16.42 19.60
N LEU A 138 -2.00 15.41 19.57
CA LEU A 138 -1.73 14.06 20.08
C LEU A 138 -0.87 13.24 19.12
N LEU A 139 -0.97 13.45 17.81
CA LEU A 139 -0.13 12.77 16.82
C LEU A 139 1.37 13.01 17.06
N SER A 140 1.71 14.22 17.49
CA SER A 140 3.09 14.62 17.83
C SER A 140 3.63 13.89 19.06
N GLU A 141 2.74 13.52 19.99
CA GLU A 141 3.06 12.87 21.26
C GLU A 141 2.93 11.34 21.21
N THR A 142 2.26 10.81 20.19
CA THR A 142 2.03 9.38 20.00
C THR A 142 3.34 8.70 19.66
N LYS A 143 4.05 8.23 20.67
CA LYS A 143 5.27 7.44 20.49
C LYS A 143 4.88 6.06 19.99
N ILE A 144 5.24 5.76 18.74
CA ILE A 144 5.17 4.40 18.22
C ILE A 144 6.18 3.59 19.03
N SER A 145 5.66 2.62 19.77
CA SER A 145 6.51 1.74 20.58
C SER A 145 7.39 0.92 19.64
N ALA A 146 8.72 1.01 19.80
CA ALA A 146 9.65 0.23 19.02
C ALA A 146 9.51 -1.26 19.36
N ILE A 147 9.14 -2.06 18.37
CA ILE A 147 8.90 -3.50 18.51
C ILE A 147 9.82 -4.21 17.54
N GLY A 148 10.32 -5.40 17.90
CA GLY A 148 11.13 -6.21 16.98
C GLY A 148 10.36 -6.55 15.69
N GLU A 149 11.09 -6.64 14.58
CA GLU A 149 10.49 -6.98 13.29
C GLU A 149 9.84 -8.37 13.34
N MET A 150 8.71 -8.52 12.64
CA MET A 150 8.05 -9.81 12.48
C MET A 150 8.94 -10.81 11.73
N SER A 151 8.74 -12.09 11.95
CA SER A 151 9.43 -13.15 11.19
C SER A 151 9.14 -13.03 9.70
N LEU A 152 10.11 -13.38 8.85
CA LEU A 152 9.93 -13.41 7.39
C LEU A 152 8.75 -14.30 6.98
N LEU A 153 8.55 -15.43 7.67
CA LEU A 153 7.45 -16.35 7.38
C LEU A 153 6.09 -15.68 7.65
N ASP A 154 5.97 -14.96 8.75
CA ASP A 154 4.74 -14.26 9.13
C ASP A 154 4.46 -13.10 8.16
N ARG A 155 5.51 -12.36 7.77
CA ARG A 155 5.42 -11.30 6.77
C ARG A 155 4.90 -11.82 5.44
N LEU A 156 5.46 -12.91 4.93
CA LEU A 156 5.02 -13.53 3.67
C LEU A 156 3.60 -14.10 3.78
N ALA A 157 3.22 -14.64 4.95
CA ALA A 157 1.87 -15.13 5.19
C ALA A 157 0.84 -13.99 5.12
N HIS A 158 1.10 -12.86 5.77
CA HIS A 158 0.23 -11.69 5.74
C HIS A 158 0.16 -11.04 4.36
N GLU A 159 1.29 -10.93 3.63
CA GLU A 159 1.26 -10.45 2.24
C GLU A 159 0.38 -11.33 1.36
N LYS A 160 0.52 -12.65 1.48
CA LYS A 160 -0.29 -13.60 0.72
C LYS A 160 -1.77 -13.53 1.10
N GLU A 161 -2.08 -13.32 2.37
CA GLU A 161 -3.44 -13.18 2.87
C GLU A 161 -4.14 -11.95 2.28
N VAL A 162 -3.43 -10.82 2.25
CA VAL A 162 -3.99 -9.53 1.87
C VAL A 162 -3.96 -9.30 0.35
N LEU A 163 -2.91 -9.74 -0.35
CA LEU A 163 -2.73 -9.51 -1.79
C LEU A 163 -3.05 -10.74 -2.65
N GLY A 164 -3.09 -11.94 -2.05
CA GLY A 164 -3.27 -13.21 -2.77
C GLY A 164 -1.99 -13.78 -3.40
N PHE A 165 -0.89 -13.04 -3.37
CA PHE A 165 0.43 -13.44 -3.86
C PHE A 165 1.53 -12.76 -3.04
N THR A 166 2.76 -13.28 -3.11
CA THR A 166 3.92 -12.69 -2.44
C THR A 166 4.75 -11.86 -3.42
N ILE A 167 5.24 -10.73 -2.93
CA ILE A 167 6.06 -9.79 -3.70
C ILE A 167 7.49 -9.76 -3.16
N SER A 168 7.61 -9.86 -1.83
CA SER A 168 8.88 -9.96 -1.09
C SER A 168 9.66 -11.23 -1.41
#